data_AF-A0A5Z9X6Z8-F1
#
_entry.id   AF-A0A5Z9X6Z8-F1
#
_cell.length_a   1.000
_cell.length_b   1.000
_cell.length_c   1.000
_cell.angle_alpha   90.00
_cell.angle_beta   90.00
_cell.angle_gamma   90.00
#
_symmetry.space_group_name_H-M   'P 1'
#
loop_
_entity.id
_entity.type
_entity.pdbx_description
1 polymer ?
#
loop_
_entity_poly.entity_id
_entity_poly.type
_entity_poly.pdbx_seq_one_letter_code
_entity_poly.pdbx_strand_id
1 'polypeptide(L)'
;MRPIKLIPLAFLFISVFSHAGSALTNNATANGKGAIAAGNSASASGFDSIAIGDNTTSSSYGSIAVGVQSQATDYYTVSIGNDSSATGRLNTALGAYAQAIAGNAVALGANSVADRDNSVSVGSTGQERQITNMAAGTNDTDGVNVAQLNAKAADAISSANAYTDAAKADAISSANAYTDTAKADAISSANAYTD
;
A
#
# COMPACT_ATOMS: atom_id res chain seq x y z
N MET A 1 31.62 42.74 -47.90
CA MET A 1 31.22 42.46 -46.50
C MET A 1 29.70 42.47 -46.44
N ARG A 2 29.07 41.33 -46.13
CA ARG A 2 27.60 41.24 -46.01
C ARG A 2 27.22 41.69 -44.58
N PRO A 3 26.24 42.58 -44.38
CA PRO A 3 25.88 43.06 -43.05
C PRO A 3 25.30 41.93 -42.20
N ILE A 4 25.83 41.81 -40.98
CA ILE A 4 25.32 40.92 -39.93
C ILE A 4 23.98 41.48 -39.48
N LYS A 5 22.90 40.72 -39.72
CA LYS A 5 21.56 41.01 -39.20
C LYS A 5 21.57 40.66 -37.71
N LEU A 6 21.56 41.67 -36.85
CA LEU A 6 21.39 41.49 -35.42
C LEU A 6 19.94 41.03 -35.17
N ILE A 7 19.76 39.76 -34.77
CA ILE A 7 18.48 39.25 -34.30
C ILE A 7 18.26 39.83 -32.90
N PRO A 8 17.13 40.50 -32.60
CA PRO A 8 16.90 40.97 -31.24
C PRO A 8 16.70 39.76 -30.34
N LEU A 9 17.54 39.66 -29.31
CA LEU A 9 17.38 38.73 -28.21
C LEU A 9 16.06 39.11 -27.52
N ALA A 10 15.01 38.34 -27.74
CA ALA A 10 13.78 38.46 -26.97
C ALA A 10 14.14 38.12 -25.51
N PHE A 11 14.26 39.15 -24.68
CA PHE A 11 14.34 39.01 -23.24
C PHE A 11 13.04 38.36 -22.76
N LEU A 12 13.09 37.05 -22.50
CA LEU A 12 12.07 36.34 -21.75
C LEU A 12 12.13 36.84 -20.29
N PHE A 13 11.36 37.88 -19.98
CA PHE A 13 11.12 38.30 -18.61
C PHE A 13 10.26 37.22 -17.92
N ILE A 14 10.89 36.25 -17.27
CA ILE A 14 10.27 35.56 -16.13
C ILE A 14 10.65 36.39 -14.91
N SER A 15 9.86 37.42 -14.62
CA SER A 15 9.97 38.17 -13.38
C SER A 15 9.33 37.36 -12.26
N VAL A 16 10.14 36.71 -11.42
CA VAL A 16 9.67 36.21 -10.12
C VAL A 16 10.38 37.02 -9.04
N PHE A 17 9.74 38.12 -8.62
CA PHE A 17 10.06 38.81 -7.38
C PHE A 17 8.77 39.09 -6.63
N SER A 18 8.40 38.20 -5.71
CA SER A 18 7.85 38.54 -4.38
C SER A 18 7.68 37.22 -3.61
N HIS A 19 7.64 37.29 -2.28
CA HIS A 19 7.38 36.12 -1.43
C HIS A 19 5.89 35.66 -1.47
N ALA A 20 5.17 36.00 -2.56
CA ALA A 20 3.82 35.53 -2.90
C ALA A 20 3.95 34.62 -4.13
N GLY A 21 3.19 33.54 -4.15
CA GLY A 21 3.49 32.39 -4.99
C GLY A 21 3.57 32.63 -6.49
N SER A 22 4.28 31.75 -7.19
CA SER A 22 4.50 31.85 -8.63
C SER A 22 3.27 31.31 -9.38
N ALA A 23 2.57 32.19 -10.12
CA ALA A 23 1.45 31.88 -11.01
C ALA A 23 1.89 31.95 -12.50
N LEU A 24 1.81 30.84 -13.25
CA LEU A 24 2.39 30.78 -14.62
C LEU A 24 1.38 30.98 -15.77
N THR A 25 0.07 30.95 -15.53
CA THR A 25 -0.97 30.93 -16.57
C THR A 25 -2.23 31.72 -16.17
N ASN A 26 -3.15 31.93 -17.12
CA ASN A 26 -4.43 32.62 -16.88
C ASN A 26 -5.15 32.02 -15.65
N ASN A 27 -5.52 32.88 -14.69
CA ASN A 27 -6.27 32.55 -13.46
C ASN A 27 -5.59 31.60 -12.46
N ALA A 28 -4.30 31.28 -12.60
CA ALA A 28 -3.57 30.60 -11.53
C ALA A 28 -3.47 31.51 -10.29
N THR A 29 -3.78 31.00 -9.10
CA THR A 29 -3.76 31.76 -7.84
C THR A 29 -2.89 31.04 -6.82
N ALA A 30 -1.89 31.74 -6.31
CA ALA A 30 -1.00 31.24 -5.27
C ALA A 30 -1.09 32.17 -4.04
N ASN A 31 -2.15 31.97 -3.25
CA ASN A 31 -2.51 32.84 -2.11
C ASN A 31 -1.73 32.48 -0.84
N GLY A 32 -1.27 31.23 -0.72
CA GLY A 32 -0.43 30.82 0.39
C GLY A 32 0.96 31.43 0.31
N LYS A 33 1.54 31.79 1.47
CA LYS A 33 2.97 32.14 1.51
C LYS A 33 3.79 30.93 1.09
N GLY A 34 4.73 31.13 0.17
CA GLY A 34 5.54 30.04 -0.39
C GLY A 34 4.82 29.13 -1.39
N ALA A 35 3.56 29.43 -1.72
CA ALA A 35 2.77 28.57 -2.60
C ALA A 35 3.23 28.62 -4.07
N ILE A 36 2.88 27.59 -4.84
CA ILE A 36 3.13 27.53 -6.29
C ILE A 36 1.83 27.15 -6.98
N ALA A 37 1.39 27.94 -7.96
CA ALA A 37 0.22 27.63 -8.77
C ALA A 37 0.57 27.69 -10.27
N ALA A 38 0.38 26.61 -11.02
CA ALA A 38 0.66 26.61 -12.46
C ALA A 38 -0.39 25.80 -13.20
N GLY A 39 -1.10 26.39 -14.15
CA GLY A 39 -2.24 25.77 -14.83
C GLY A 39 -3.46 26.67 -14.79
N ASN A 40 -4.33 26.58 -15.79
CA ASN A 40 -5.51 27.42 -15.88
C ASN A 40 -6.41 27.17 -14.68
N SER A 41 -6.74 28.22 -13.90
CA SER A 41 -7.50 28.11 -12.65
C SER A 41 -6.86 27.22 -11.57
N ALA A 42 -5.54 26.98 -11.62
CA ALA A 42 -4.84 26.32 -10.52
C ALA A 42 -4.91 27.17 -9.23
N SER A 43 -5.22 26.57 -8.08
CA SER A 43 -5.38 27.27 -6.81
C SER A 43 -4.51 26.64 -5.72
N ALA A 44 -3.49 27.37 -5.29
CA ALA A 44 -2.65 27.04 -4.15
C ALA A 44 -2.89 28.06 -3.02
N SER A 45 -3.81 27.75 -2.10
CA SER A 45 -4.20 28.66 -1.01
C SER A 45 -3.58 28.32 0.34
N GLY A 46 -3.00 27.13 0.50
CA GLY A 46 -2.28 26.73 1.70
C GLY A 46 -0.85 27.29 1.77
N PHE A 47 -0.35 27.51 2.98
CA PHE A 47 1.07 27.82 3.20
C PHE A 47 1.97 26.71 2.64
N ASP A 48 3.01 27.08 1.91
CA ASP A 48 3.94 26.16 1.23
C ASP A 48 3.24 25.12 0.33
N SER A 49 2.04 25.42 -0.17
CA SER A 49 1.26 24.47 -0.98
C SER A 49 1.60 24.55 -2.47
N ILE A 50 1.44 23.43 -3.17
CA ILE A 50 1.75 23.32 -4.61
C ILE A 50 0.49 22.88 -5.36
N ALA A 51 0.11 23.60 -6.40
CA ALA A 51 -1.01 23.31 -7.30
C ALA A 51 -0.53 23.38 -8.76
N ILE A 52 -0.32 22.25 -9.42
CA ILE A 52 0.13 22.20 -10.83
C ILE A 52 -0.86 21.41 -11.69
N GLY A 53 -1.51 22.06 -12.66
CA GLY A 53 -2.51 21.49 -13.56
C GLY A 53 -3.77 22.35 -13.67
N ASP A 54 -4.53 22.16 -14.74
CA ASP A 54 -5.77 22.91 -14.95
C ASP A 54 -6.83 22.53 -13.90
N ASN A 55 -7.49 23.53 -13.31
CA ASN A 55 -8.49 23.39 -12.24
C ASN A 55 -8.01 22.58 -11.03
N THR A 56 -6.71 22.58 -10.77
CA THR A 56 -6.12 21.83 -9.65
C THR A 56 -6.22 22.65 -8.35
N THR A 57 -6.42 21.99 -7.21
CA THR A 57 -6.62 22.67 -5.92
C THR A 57 -5.74 22.08 -4.83
N SER A 58 -4.96 22.94 -4.19
CA SER A 58 -4.10 22.64 -3.05
C SER A 58 -4.33 23.66 -1.93
N SER A 59 -5.22 23.33 -0.99
CA SER A 59 -5.85 24.33 -0.12
C SER A 59 -5.31 24.41 1.31
N SER A 60 -4.38 23.54 1.69
CA SER A 60 -3.96 23.36 3.09
C SER A 60 -2.44 23.46 3.26
N TYR A 61 -1.98 23.63 4.50
CA TYR A 61 -0.56 23.75 4.80
C TYR A 61 0.22 22.53 4.28
N GLY A 62 1.24 22.77 3.47
CA GLY A 62 2.11 21.75 2.89
C GLY A 62 1.40 20.76 1.95
N SER A 63 0.20 21.08 1.45
CA SER A 63 -0.49 20.21 0.49
C SER A 63 0.11 20.30 -0.91
N ILE A 64 0.08 19.20 -1.66
CA ILE A 64 0.61 19.09 -3.03
C ILE A 64 -0.47 18.48 -3.93
N ALA A 65 -0.91 19.21 -4.93
CA ALA A 65 -1.85 18.78 -5.96
C ALA A 65 -1.18 18.92 -7.34
N VAL A 66 -1.01 17.80 -8.06
CA VAL A 66 -0.40 17.78 -9.40
C VAL A 66 -1.25 16.93 -10.35
N GLY A 67 -1.85 17.57 -11.35
CA GLY A 67 -2.73 16.94 -12.34
C GLY A 67 -3.97 17.79 -12.59
N VAL A 68 -4.60 17.61 -13.75
CA VAL A 68 -5.86 18.28 -14.09
C VAL A 68 -6.94 17.85 -13.10
N GLN A 69 -7.61 18.81 -12.44
CA GLN A 69 -8.63 18.58 -11.41
C GLN A 69 -8.15 17.81 -10.17
N SER A 70 -6.83 17.71 -9.94
CA SER A 70 -6.33 17.06 -8.73
C SER A 70 -6.63 17.91 -7.48
N GLN A 71 -6.96 17.25 -6.38
CA GLN A 71 -7.38 17.89 -5.14
C GLN A 71 -6.55 17.38 -3.95
N ALA A 72 -5.88 18.29 -3.26
CA ALA A 72 -5.17 18.05 -2.00
C ALA A 72 -5.67 19.07 -0.96
N THR A 73 -6.64 18.68 -0.15
CA THR A 73 -7.46 19.65 0.61
C THR A 73 -7.23 19.69 2.11
N ASP A 74 -6.44 18.77 2.66
CA ASP A 74 -6.10 18.71 4.09
C ASP A 74 -4.58 18.88 4.31
N TYR A 75 -4.16 19.08 5.55
CA TYR A 75 -2.77 19.28 5.97
C TYR A 75 -1.89 18.12 5.51
N TYR A 76 -0.76 18.47 4.88
CA TYR A 76 0.26 17.51 4.44
C TYR A 76 -0.25 16.44 3.46
N THR A 77 -1.24 16.78 2.64
CA THR A 77 -1.78 15.87 1.63
C THR A 77 -1.00 15.92 0.33
N VAL A 78 -0.90 14.79 -0.37
CA VAL A 78 -0.32 14.67 -1.70
C VAL A 78 -1.34 14.04 -2.63
N SER A 79 -1.67 14.71 -3.73
CA SER A 79 -2.61 14.25 -4.74
C SER A 79 -1.96 14.42 -6.11
N ILE A 80 -1.60 13.32 -6.76
CA ILE A 80 -0.89 13.33 -8.04
C ILE A 80 -1.63 12.44 -9.04
N GLY A 81 -2.21 13.04 -10.08
CA GLY A 81 -3.00 12.36 -11.10
C GLY A 81 -4.15 13.24 -11.60
N ASN A 82 -4.65 12.95 -12.80
CA ASN A 82 -5.89 13.58 -13.26
C ASN A 82 -7.06 13.12 -12.35
N ASP A 83 -7.82 14.08 -11.81
CA ASP A 83 -8.95 13.82 -10.91
C ASP A 83 -8.58 13.00 -9.65
N SER A 84 -7.30 13.00 -9.24
CA SER A 84 -6.90 12.40 -7.96
C SER A 84 -7.38 13.26 -6.79
N SER A 85 -7.68 12.62 -5.67
CA SER A 85 -8.26 13.28 -4.49
C SER A 85 -7.64 12.77 -3.20
N ALA A 86 -6.97 13.65 -2.46
CA ALA A 86 -6.44 13.41 -1.12
C ALA A 86 -7.09 14.40 -0.15
N THR A 87 -8.13 13.95 0.56
CA THR A 87 -9.01 14.84 1.35
C THR A 87 -8.92 14.65 2.85
N GLY A 88 -8.29 13.58 3.34
CA GLY A 88 -7.96 13.38 4.75
C GLY A 88 -6.54 13.84 5.09
N ARG A 89 -6.31 14.25 6.33
CA ARG A 89 -4.99 14.68 6.83
C ARG A 89 -3.91 13.61 6.58
N LEU A 90 -2.72 14.04 6.13
CA LEU A 90 -1.55 13.19 5.85
C LEU A 90 -1.74 12.19 4.68
N ASN A 91 -2.74 12.38 3.83
CA ASN A 91 -3.05 11.43 2.77
C ASN A 91 -2.13 11.53 1.56
N THR A 92 -1.96 10.41 0.86
CA THR A 92 -1.30 10.36 -0.44
C THR A 92 -2.20 9.64 -1.45
N ALA A 93 -2.67 10.33 -2.48
CA ALA A 93 -3.34 9.75 -3.64
C ALA A 93 -2.41 9.86 -4.86
N LEU A 94 -2.00 8.72 -5.42
CA LEU A 94 -1.09 8.65 -6.57
C LEU A 94 -1.69 7.82 -7.70
N GLY A 95 -2.18 8.48 -8.74
CA GLY A 95 -2.80 7.88 -9.92
C GLY A 95 -4.07 8.64 -10.34
N ALA A 96 -4.43 8.54 -11.62
CA ALA A 96 -5.67 9.14 -12.10
C ALA A 96 -6.89 8.55 -11.37
N TYR A 97 -7.80 9.40 -10.89
CA TYR A 97 -8.96 9.00 -10.08
C TYR A 97 -8.63 8.26 -8.77
N ALA A 98 -7.38 8.30 -8.28
CA ALA A 98 -7.03 7.76 -6.98
C ALA A 98 -7.65 8.60 -5.86
N GLN A 99 -8.25 7.95 -4.85
CA GLN A 99 -8.97 8.61 -3.75
C GLN A 99 -8.44 8.12 -2.41
N ALA A 100 -7.69 8.98 -1.71
CA ALA A 100 -7.29 8.76 -0.32
C ALA A 100 -8.19 9.61 0.59
N ILE A 101 -9.12 8.95 1.30
CA ILE A 101 -10.24 9.59 1.99
C ILE A 101 -10.07 9.50 3.52
N ALA A 102 -9.65 8.35 4.03
CA ALA A 102 -9.37 8.15 5.46
C ALA A 102 -8.04 8.78 5.88
N GLY A 103 -7.84 9.10 7.16
CA GLY A 103 -6.65 9.81 7.64
C GLY A 103 -5.38 8.96 7.60
N ASN A 104 -4.26 9.59 7.25
CA ASN A 104 -2.96 8.92 7.10
C ASN A 104 -3.03 7.72 6.13
N ALA A 105 -3.77 7.86 5.03
CA ALA A 105 -4.00 6.79 4.06
C ALA A 105 -3.29 7.04 2.74
N VAL A 106 -2.92 5.95 2.04
CA VAL A 106 -2.29 5.97 0.72
C VAL A 106 -3.15 5.24 -0.29
N ALA A 107 -3.67 5.93 -1.30
CA ALA A 107 -4.29 5.32 -2.47
C ALA A 107 -3.26 5.27 -3.61
N LEU A 108 -2.77 4.06 -3.92
CA LEU A 108 -1.70 3.84 -4.89
C LEU A 108 -2.25 3.18 -6.16
N GLY A 109 -2.17 3.88 -7.28
CA GLY A 109 -2.65 3.46 -8.59
C GLY A 109 -3.96 4.11 -9.01
N ALA A 110 -4.22 4.10 -10.32
CA ALA A 110 -5.44 4.71 -10.87
C ALA A 110 -6.71 4.03 -10.33
N ASN A 111 -7.74 4.80 -9.97
CA ASN A 111 -8.99 4.29 -9.37
C ASN A 111 -8.83 3.53 -8.03
N SER A 112 -7.67 3.64 -7.37
CA SER A 112 -7.51 3.08 -6.02
C SER A 112 -8.27 3.92 -5.00
N VAL A 113 -8.87 3.27 -4.01
CA VAL A 113 -9.63 3.93 -2.93
C VAL A 113 -9.06 3.48 -1.59
N ALA A 114 -8.56 4.43 -0.80
CA ALA A 114 -8.09 4.20 0.56
C ALA A 114 -9.07 4.86 1.56
N ASP A 115 -9.95 4.02 2.11
CA ASP A 115 -11.08 4.39 2.98
C ASP A 115 -10.91 3.93 4.43
N ARG A 116 -9.71 3.47 4.80
CA ARG A 116 -9.34 3.08 6.16
C ARG A 116 -8.14 3.87 6.67
N ASP A 117 -8.21 4.33 7.93
CA ASP A 117 -7.11 5.08 8.53
C ASP A 117 -5.83 4.24 8.58
N ASN A 118 -4.68 4.88 8.41
CA ASN A 118 -3.36 4.24 8.49
C ASN A 118 -3.18 3.04 7.54
N SER A 119 -3.68 3.15 6.31
CA SER A 119 -3.65 2.05 5.33
C SER A 119 -3.06 2.44 3.98
N VAL A 120 -2.55 1.45 3.25
CA VAL A 120 -2.19 1.57 1.83
C VAL A 120 -3.18 0.72 1.03
N SER A 121 -3.97 1.36 0.17
CA SER A 121 -4.82 0.67 -0.79
C SER A 121 -4.17 0.67 -2.17
N VAL A 122 -4.01 -0.52 -2.74
CA VAL A 122 -3.49 -0.71 -4.10
C VAL A 122 -4.61 -0.95 -5.13
N GLY A 123 -5.87 -0.75 -4.75
CA GLY A 123 -7.02 -1.03 -5.60
C GLY A 123 -8.31 -0.47 -4.99
N SER A 124 -9.43 -1.06 -5.37
CA SER A 124 -10.74 -0.79 -4.79
C SER A 124 -11.58 -2.05 -4.83
N THR A 125 -12.72 -2.07 -4.15
CA THR A 125 -13.61 -3.24 -4.09
C THR A 125 -13.97 -3.73 -5.50
N GLY A 126 -13.64 -4.99 -5.80
CA GLY A 126 -13.85 -5.61 -7.12
C GLY A 126 -12.80 -5.23 -8.18
N GLN A 127 -11.82 -4.40 -7.83
CA GLN A 127 -10.72 -3.93 -8.66
C GLN A 127 -9.39 -4.11 -7.92
N GLU A 128 -9.22 -5.27 -7.28
CA GLU A 128 -8.02 -5.62 -6.54
C GLU A 128 -6.82 -5.79 -7.48
N ARG A 129 -5.63 -5.50 -6.97
CA ARG A 129 -4.37 -5.69 -7.69
C ARG A 129 -3.50 -6.73 -6.97
N GLN A 130 -2.75 -7.48 -7.76
CA GLN A 130 -1.67 -8.31 -7.24
C GLN A 130 -0.45 -7.45 -6.92
N ILE A 131 0.19 -7.75 -5.78
CA ILE A 131 1.49 -7.19 -5.43
C ILE A 131 2.54 -8.25 -5.80
N THR A 132 3.33 -7.99 -6.84
CA THR A 132 4.29 -8.95 -7.41
C THR A 132 5.74 -8.56 -7.11
N ASN A 133 6.67 -9.50 -7.31
CA ASN A 133 8.10 -9.32 -7.02
C ASN A 133 8.42 -9.04 -5.53
N MET A 134 7.62 -9.63 -4.65
CA MET A 134 7.81 -9.52 -3.21
C MET A 134 8.85 -10.53 -2.72
N ALA A 135 9.96 -10.01 -2.19
CA ALA A 135 10.92 -10.83 -1.45
C ALA A 135 10.26 -11.47 -0.21
N ALA A 136 10.86 -12.53 0.32
CA ALA A 136 10.36 -13.16 1.53
C ALA A 136 10.48 -12.20 2.73
N GLY A 137 9.39 -12.06 3.50
CA GLY A 137 9.39 -11.30 4.75
C GLY A 137 10.28 -11.95 5.81
N THR A 138 10.91 -11.13 6.64
CA THR A 138 11.88 -11.57 7.65
C THR A 138 11.55 -11.10 9.06
N ASN A 139 10.85 -9.98 9.20
CA ASN A 139 10.31 -9.47 10.47
C ASN A 139 8.81 -9.77 10.58
N ASP A 140 8.28 -9.69 11.81
CA ASP A 140 6.87 -9.97 12.12
C ASP A 140 5.87 -9.08 11.35
N THR A 141 6.28 -7.88 10.93
CA THR A 141 5.45 -6.91 10.21
C THR A 141 5.71 -6.89 8.70
N ASP A 142 6.50 -7.81 8.16
CA ASP A 142 6.75 -7.89 6.73
C ASP A 142 5.60 -8.60 5.99
N GLY A 143 5.40 -8.24 4.72
CA GLY A 143 4.49 -8.98 3.85
C GLY A 143 4.99 -10.42 3.60
N VAL A 144 4.06 -11.38 3.55
CA VAL A 144 4.34 -12.79 3.24
C VAL A 144 4.10 -13.02 1.75
N ASN A 145 5.11 -13.55 1.05
CA ASN A 145 4.92 -13.97 -0.34
C ASN A 145 4.38 -15.42 -0.43
N VAL A 146 3.93 -15.81 -1.62
CA VAL A 146 3.31 -17.15 -1.84
C VAL A 146 4.28 -18.30 -1.54
N ALA A 147 5.59 -18.12 -1.74
CA ALA A 147 6.58 -19.16 -1.46
C ALA A 147 6.68 -19.44 0.05
N GLN A 148 6.68 -18.42 0.90
CA GLN A 148 6.67 -18.58 2.36
C GLN A 148 5.40 -19.25 2.86
N LEU A 149 4.24 -18.87 2.32
CA LEU A 149 2.96 -19.50 2.68
C LEU A 149 2.97 -21.00 2.34
N ASN A 150 3.42 -21.37 1.13
CA ASN A 150 3.49 -22.76 0.71
C ASN A 150 4.47 -23.58 1.56
N ALA A 151 5.63 -23.01 1.91
CA ALA A 151 6.59 -23.67 2.79
C ALA A 151 5.99 -23.92 4.19
N LYS A 152 5.31 -22.92 4.77
CA LYS A 152 4.67 -23.08 6.08
C LYS A 152 3.49 -24.06 6.06
N ALA A 153 2.74 -24.12 4.97
CA ALA A 153 1.71 -25.13 4.77
C ALA A 153 2.32 -26.55 4.72
N ALA A 154 3.44 -26.73 4.01
CA ALA A 154 4.14 -28.00 3.94
C ALA A 154 4.71 -28.44 5.31
N ASP A 155 5.30 -27.50 6.08
CA ASP A 155 5.79 -27.73 7.44
C ASP A 155 4.64 -28.20 8.37
N ALA A 156 3.49 -27.54 8.28
CA ALA A 156 2.32 -27.85 9.10
C ALA A 156 1.75 -29.24 8.79
N ILE A 157 1.62 -29.59 7.50
CA ILE A 157 1.16 -30.92 7.07
C ILE A 157 2.13 -32.00 7.54
N SER A 158 3.45 -31.77 7.39
CA SER A 158 4.47 -32.72 7.83
C SER A 158 4.40 -32.96 9.34
N SER A 159 4.21 -31.90 10.13
CA SER A 159 4.06 -31.98 11.58
C SER A 159 2.79 -32.76 11.99
N ALA A 160 1.67 -32.53 11.30
CA ALA A 160 0.42 -33.23 11.57
C ALA A 160 0.48 -34.73 11.23
N ASN A 161 1.13 -35.07 10.11
CA ASN A 161 1.36 -36.46 9.73
C ASN A 161 2.25 -37.16 10.76
N ALA A 162 3.36 -36.54 11.14
CA ALA A 162 4.27 -37.09 12.16
C ALA A 162 3.54 -37.34 13.49
N TYR A 163 2.70 -36.41 13.94
CA TYR A 163 1.88 -36.59 15.14
C TYR A 163 0.91 -37.77 15.00
N THR A 164 0.20 -37.87 13.86
CA THR A 164 -0.78 -38.94 13.62
C THR A 164 -0.11 -40.31 13.52
N ASP A 165 1.04 -40.39 12.86
CA ASP A 165 1.82 -41.62 12.72
C ASP A 165 2.35 -42.10 14.08
N ALA A 166 2.83 -41.18 14.92
CA ALA A 166 3.25 -41.49 16.28
C ALA A 166 2.08 -42.01 17.12
N ALA A 167 0.95 -41.29 17.13
CA ALA A 167 -0.24 -41.71 17.87
C ALA A 167 -0.76 -43.09 17.41
N LYS A 168 -0.72 -43.36 16.09
CA LYS A 168 -1.08 -44.67 15.54
C LYS A 168 -0.11 -45.76 16.00
N ALA A 169 1.19 -45.50 15.98
CA ALA A 169 2.19 -46.45 16.44
C ALA A 169 2.03 -46.78 17.93
N ASP A 170 1.76 -45.78 18.77
CA ASP A 170 1.52 -45.95 20.21
C ASP A 170 0.24 -46.75 20.48
N ALA A 171 -0.84 -46.46 19.74
CA ALA A 171 -2.10 -47.19 19.85
C ALA A 171 -1.93 -48.67 19.45
N ILE A 172 -1.22 -48.95 18.35
CA ILE A 172 -0.91 -50.32 17.92
C ILE A 172 -0.05 -51.03 18.97
N SER A 173 0.98 -50.36 19.50
CA SER A 173 1.87 -50.91 20.52
C SER A 173 1.10 -51.26 21.81
N SER A 174 0.21 -50.37 22.25
CA SER A 174 -0.65 -50.58 23.42
C SER A 174 -1.62 -51.74 23.23
N ALA A 175 -2.23 -51.85 22.04
CA ALA A 175 -3.15 -52.94 21.71
C ALA A 175 -2.43 -54.31 21.63
N ASN A 176 -1.22 -54.35 21.08
CA ASN A 176 -0.41 -55.57 21.04
C ASN A 176 -0.01 -56.01 22.46
N ALA A 177 0.50 -55.09 23.28
CA ALA A 177 0.88 -55.39 24.66
C ALA A 177 -0.29 -55.95 25.49
N TYR A 178 -1.48 -55.36 25.33
CA TYR A 178 -2.70 -55.88 25.94
C TYR A 178 -3.02 -57.30 25.47
N THR A 179 -2.97 -57.53 24.15
CA THR A 179 -3.27 -58.85 23.55
C THR A 179 -2.27 -59.93 24.01
N ASP A 180 -0.99 -59.59 24.04
CA ASP A 180 0.07 -60.50 24.48
C ASP A 180 -0.09 -60.88 25.96
N THR A 181 -0.43 -59.90 26.81
CA THR A 181 -0.73 -60.12 28.23
C THR A 181 -1.95 -61.05 28.39
N ALA A 182 -3.06 -60.73 27.72
CA ALA A 182 -4.28 -61.54 27.80
C ALA A 182 -4.07 -62.98 27.31
N LYS A 183 -3.23 -63.17 26.27
CA LYS A 183 -2.85 -64.50 25.78
C LYS A 183 -2.01 -65.25 26.81
N ALA A 184 -1.02 -64.60 27.43
CA ALA A 184 -0.19 -65.22 28.45
C ALA A 184 -1.03 -65.68 29.65
N ASP A 185 -1.92 -64.82 30.15
CA ASP A 185 -2.81 -65.11 31.27
C ASP A 185 -3.75 -66.29 30.97
N ALA A 186 -4.29 -66.35 29.74
CA ALA A 186 -5.15 -67.45 29.30
C ALA A 186 -4.39 -68.79 29.28
N ILE A 187 -3.15 -68.80 28.78
CA ILE A 187 -2.29 -69.99 28.78
C ILE A 187 -1.97 -70.43 30.21
N SER A 188 -1.58 -69.49 31.08
CA SER A 188 -1.29 -69.77 32.49
C SER A 188 -2.49 -70.36 33.21
N SER A 189 -3.68 -69.79 32.99
CA SER A 189 -4.93 -70.29 33.57
C SER A 189 -5.27 -71.69 33.07
N ALA A 190 -5.11 -71.95 31.77
CA ALA A 190 -5.38 -73.28 31.19
C ALA A 190 -4.48 -74.36 31.80
N ASN A 191 -3.17 -74.08 31.93
CA ASN A 191 -2.22 -75.03 32.52
C ASN A 191 -2.58 -75.38 33.97
N ALA A 192 -3.08 -74.41 34.75
CA ALA A 192 -3.49 -74.63 36.14
C ALA A 192 -4.72 -75.55 36.31
N TYR A 193 -5.51 -75.79 35.25
CA TYR A 193 -6.63 -76.75 35.28
C TYR A 193 -6.23 -78.18 34.92
N THR A 194 -5.00 -78.39 34.44
CA THR A 194 -4.49 -79.70 33.99
C THR A 194 -3.65 -80.44 35.02
N ASP A 195 -3.25 -79.77 36.10
CA ASP A 195 -2.49 -80.33 37.24
C ASP A 195 -3.43 -80.65 38.42
#